data_AF-A0A1S8AVR2-F1
#
_entry.id   AF-A0A1S8AVR2-F1
#
_cell.length_a   1.000
_cell.length_b   1.000
_cell.length_c   1.000
_cell.angle_alpha   90.00
_cell.angle_beta   90.00
_cell.angle_gamma   90.00
#
_symmetry.space_group_name_H-M   'P 1'
#
loop_
_entity.id
_entity.type
_entity.pdbx_description
1 polymer ?
#
loop_
_entity_poly.entity_id
_entity_poly.type
_entity_poly.pdbx_seq_one_letter_code
_entity_poly.pdbx_strand_id
1 'polypeptide(L)' 'MRLSKGALLVIVAVLVPIVVELRTALSWFGITLSVLETVVVGLAVVAAILAWAVWPQEDESAMDEHRSD' A
#
# COMPACT_ATOMS: atom_id res chain seq x y z
N MET A 1 1.40 10.65 -12.03
CA MET A 1 0.18 9.91 -12.45
C MET A 1 -0.18 8.91 -11.37
N ARG A 2 -0.98 9.29 -10.35
CA ARG A 2 -1.35 8.32 -9.32
C ARG A 2 -2.47 7.41 -9.82
N LEU A 3 -2.41 6.15 -9.38
CA LEU A 3 -3.27 5.04 -9.76
C LEU A 3 -4.76 5.45 -9.75
N SER A 4 -5.55 4.99 -10.72
CA SER A 4 -6.99 5.30 -10.73
C SER A 4 -7.69 4.68 -9.51
N LYS A 5 -8.81 5.28 -9.05
CA LYS A 5 -9.60 4.74 -7.93
C LYS A 5 -10.00 3.27 -8.16
N GLY A 6 -10.35 2.92 -9.39
CA GLY A 6 -10.69 1.54 -9.77
C GLY A 6 -9.48 0.60 -9.64
N ALA A 7 -8.31 1.02 -10.13
CA ALA A 7 -7.09 0.23 -9.97
C ALA A 7 -6.71 0.05 -8.48
N LEU A 8 -6.98 1.03 -7.63
CA LEU A 8 -6.71 0.94 -6.19
C LEU A 8 -7.58 -0.13 -5.52
N LEU A 9 -8.87 -0.21 -5.89
CA LEU A 9 -9.76 -1.26 -5.41
C LEU A 9 -9.34 -2.64 -5.89
N VAL A 10 -8.86 -2.77 -7.13
CA VAL A 10 -8.32 -4.02 -7.65
C VAL A 10 -7.09 -4.46 -6.85
N ILE A 11 -6.17 -3.55 -6.54
CA ILE A 11 -5.01 -3.86 -5.69
C ILE A 11 -5.47 -4.35 -4.31
N VAL A 12 -6.42 -3.66 -3.68
CA VAL A 12 -6.94 -4.07 -2.36
C VAL A 12 -7.59 -5.46 -2.43
N ALA A 13 -8.36 -5.76 -3.47
CA ALA A 13 -8.95 -7.08 -3.66
C ALA A 13 -7.89 -8.18 -3.84
N VAL A 14 -6.85 -7.90 -4.63
CA VAL A 14 -5.73 -8.83 -4.87
C VAL A 14 -4.88 -9.06 -3.62
N LEU A 15 -4.80 -8.09 -2.71
CA LEU A 15 -4.06 -8.26 -1.46
C LEU A 15 -4.69 -9.29 -0.52
N VAL A 16 -6.01 -9.51 -0.59
CA VAL A 16 -6.70 -10.46 0.31
C VAL A 16 -6.10 -11.87 0.19
N PRO A 17 -6.06 -12.52 -0.99
CA PRO A 17 -5.42 -13.82 -1.10
C PRO A 17 -3.93 -13.76 -0.76
N ILE A 18 -3.20 -12.69 -1.13
CA ILE A 18 -1.77 -12.56 -0.81
C ILE A 18 -1.52 -12.60 0.72
N VAL A 19 -2.32 -11.88 1.51
CA VAL A 19 -2.20 -11.86 2.97
C VAL A 19 -2.56 -13.21 3.59
N VAL A 20 -3.57 -13.89 3.03
CA VAL A 20 -3.93 -15.25 3.47
C VAL A 20 -2.81 -16.24 3.16
N GLU A 21 -2.23 -16.19 1.96
CA GLU A 21 -1.11 -17.04 1.58
C GLU A 21 0.16 -16.72 2.39
N LEU A 22 0.40 -15.45 2.72
CA LEU A 22 1.49 -15.06 3.62
C LEU A 22 1.36 -15.73 4.98
N ARG A 23 0.15 -15.77 5.57
CA ARG A 23 -0.10 -16.49 6.82
C ARG A 23 0.27 -17.97 6.69
N THR A 24 -0.10 -18.60 5.58
CA THR A 24 0.24 -20.00 5.31
C THR A 24 1.76 -20.18 5.14
N ALA A 25 2.42 -19.31 4.37
CA ALA A 25 3.86 -19.36 4.15
C ALA A 25 4.67 -19.16 5.44
N LEU A 26 4.27 -18.20 6.29
CA LEU A 26 4.90 -17.94 7.58
C LEU A 26 4.85 -19.16 8.51
N SER A 27 3.80 -19.99 8.41
CA SER A 27 3.68 -21.21 9.20
C SER A 27 4.77 -22.24 8.89
N TRP A 28 5.32 -22.25 7.66
CA TRP A 28 6.44 -23.11 7.28
C TRP A 28 7.75 -22.74 7.99
N PHE A 29 7.84 -21.50 8.50
CA PHE A 29 8.95 -21.01 9.31
C PHE A 29 8.67 -21.06 10.82
N GLY A 30 7.57 -21.73 11.24
CA GLY A 30 7.17 -21.80 12.64
C GLY A 30 6.52 -20.52 13.18
N ILE A 31 6.18 -19.57 12.31
CA ILE A 31 5.49 -18.32 12.69
C ILE A 31 3.99 -18.50 12.45
N THR A 32 3.21 -18.53 13.53
CA THR A 32 1.76 -18.66 13.45
C THR A 32 1.09 -17.32 13.72
N LEU A 33 0.34 -16.82 12.75
CA LEU A 33 -0.52 -15.66 12.93
C LEU A 33 -1.96 -16.13 13.22
N SER A 34 -2.54 -15.59 14.28
CA SER A 34 -3.97 -15.66 14.52
C SER A 34 -4.75 -14.95 13.42
N VAL A 35 -6.06 -15.20 13.35
CA VAL A 35 -6.95 -14.52 12.39
C VAL A 35 -6.91 -13.00 12.61
N LEU A 36 -6.92 -12.56 13.87
CA LEU A 36 -6.89 -11.13 14.20
C LEU A 36 -5.58 -10.47 13.75
N GLU A 37 -4.43 -11.08 14.04
CA GLU A 37 -3.13 -10.55 13.59
C GLU A 37 -3.03 -10.48 12.07
N THR A 38 -3.57 -11.48 11.37
CA THR A 38 -3.61 -11.50 9.90
C THR A 38 -4.46 -10.33 9.36
N VAL A 39 -5.60 -10.06 9.97
CA VAL A 39 -6.46 -8.91 9.62
C VAL A 39 -5.74 -7.59 9.89
N VAL A 40 -5.06 -7.46 11.03
CA VAL A 40 -4.30 -6.26 11.38
C VAL A 40 -3.18 -6.00 10.37
N VAL A 41 -2.43 -7.04 9.97
CA VAL A 41 -1.40 -6.92 8.93
C VAL A 41 -2.00 -6.50 7.60
N GLY A 42 -3.11 -7.13 7.17
CA GLY A 42 -3.79 -6.76 5.94
C GLY A 42 -4.26 -5.30 5.93
N LEU A 43 -4.86 -4.84 7.03
CA LEU A 43 -5.28 -3.44 7.19
C LEU A 43 -4.09 -2.47 7.19
N ALA A 44 -2.98 -2.83 7.83
CA ALA A 44 -1.77 -2.02 7.83
C ALA A 44 -1.19 -1.85 6.41
N VAL A 45 -1.16 -2.93 5.61
CA VAL A 45 -0.72 -2.87 4.21
C VAL A 45 -1.66 -1.99 3.37
N VAL A 46 -2.97 -2.16 3.52
CA VAL A 46 -3.95 -1.30 2.82
C VAL A 46 -3.76 0.16 3.22
N ALA A 47 -3.63 0.47 4.50
CA ALA A 47 -3.42 1.83 4.99
C ALA A 47 -2.13 2.45 4.43
N ALA A 48 -1.03 1.69 4.36
CA ALA A 48 0.22 2.14 3.76
C ALA A 48 0.07 2.46 2.26
N ILE A 49 -0.63 1.60 1.52
CA ILE A 49 -0.92 1.81 0.10
C ILE A 49 -1.83 3.01 -0.10
N LEU A 50 -2.82 3.22 0.76
CA LEU A 50 -3.67 4.40 0.72
C LEU A 50 -2.88 5.66 1.05
N ALA A 51 -1.99 5.63 2.05
CA ALA A 51 -1.16 6.78 2.42
C ALA A 51 -0.25 7.21 1.25
N TRP A 52 0.49 6.27 0.67
CA TRP A 52 1.26 6.49 -0.57
C TRP A 52 0.35 6.91 -1.73
N ALA A 53 -0.76 6.20 -1.83
CA ALA A 53 -1.96 6.42 -2.61
C ALA A 53 -2.51 7.85 -2.62
N VAL A 54 -2.30 8.63 -1.55
CA VAL A 54 -2.84 9.99 -1.33
C VAL A 54 -1.79 11.07 -1.12
N TRP A 55 -0.53 10.69 -0.89
CA TRP A 55 0.56 11.60 -0.55
C TRP A 55 0.76 12.70 -1.60
N PRO A 56 0.73 14.00 -1.22
CA PRO A 56 1.01 15.11 -2.13
C PRO A 56 2.42 15.00 -2.73
N GLN A 57 2.60 15.42 -3.96
CA GLN A 57 3.95 15.67 -4.50
C GLN A 57 4.16 17.19 -4.41
N GLU A 58 5.25 17.63 -3.80
CA GLU A 58 5.65 19.04 -3.89
C GLU A 58 6.01 19.31 -5.35
N ASP A 59 5.32 20.26 -5.97
CA ASP A 59 5.60 20.64 -7.35
C ASP A 59 7.00 21.27 -7.43
N GLU A 60 7.95 20.59 -8.08
CA GLU A 60 9.28 21.12 -8.41
C GLU A 60 9.23 22.33 -9.37
N SER A 61 8.03 22.84 -9.71
CA SER A 61 7.82 23.98 -10.60
C SER A 61 8.17 25.34 -9.99
N ALA A 62 8.49 25.42 -8.69
CA ALA A 62 8.87 26.68 -8.05
C ALA A 62 10.33 27.11 -8.29
N MET A 63 11.18 26.26 -8.89
CA MET A 63 12.60 26.58 -9.14
C MET A 63 12.91 27.10 -10.55
N ASP A 64 12.02 26.91 -11.53
CA ASP A 64 12.23 27.38 -12.92
C ASP A 64 11.83 28.85 -13.13
N GLU A 65 10.97 29.40 -12.27
CA GLU A 65 10.53 30.81 -12.38
C GLU A 65 11.65 31.79 -11.98
N HIS A 66 12.54 31.40 -11.06
CA HIS A 66 13.65 32.26 -10.59
C HIS A 66 14.89 32.28 -11.51
N ARG A 67 14.95 31.42 -12.55
CA ARG A 67 16.06 31.40 -13.52
C ARG A 67 15.82 32.31 -14.73
N SER A 68 14.61 32.87 -14.83
CA SER A 68 14.16 33.67 -15.98
C SER A 68 14.19 35.18 -15.73
N ASP A 69 14.64 35.64 -14.54
CA ASP A 69 14.82 37.05 -14.18
C ASP A 69 16.29 37.51 -14.32
#